data_AF-Q7NUC5-F1
#
_entry.id   AF-Q7NUC5-F1
#
_cell.length_a   1.000
_cell.length_b   1.000
_cell.length_c   1.000
_cell.angle_alpha   90.00
_cell.angle_beta   90.00
_cell.angle_gamma   90.00
#
_symmetry.space_group_name_H-M   'P 1'
#
loop_
_entity.id
_entity.type
_entity.pdbx_description
1 polymer ?
#
loop_
_entity_poly.entity_id
_entity_poly.type
_entity_poly.pdbx_seq_one_letter_code
_entity_poly.pdbx_strand_id
1 'polypeptide(L)'
;MRAPDVRYLYRGYGDVHYLDAVIDSEGTLGFDIRAGGNSATLSGGKDMFYGLMNRLKQDGVQVNQIRGTWLDGDGSVNYETYRQLTSGANPLTPEQAAFSTWTGQQAKGFGYTQVVKLQDYGVDVKVWFGKPN
;
A
#
# COMPACT_ATOMS: atom_id res chain seq x y z
N MET A 1 28.02 1.83 -4.73
CA MET A 1 27.40 1.77 -3.39
C MET A 1 25.90 1.75 -3.59
N ARG A 2 25.19 0.83 -2.94
CA ARG A 2 23.72 0.77 -2.95
C ARG A 2 23.20 1.88 -2.02
N ALA A 3 22.21 2.66 -2.46
CA ALA A 3 21.65 3.71 -1.60
C ALA A 3 21.04 3.06 -0.34
N PRO A 4 21.18 3.66 0.85
CA PRO A 4 20.58 3.12 2.07
C PRO A 4 19.04 3.26 2.02
N ASP A 5 18.34 2.35 2.70
CA ASP A 5 16.89 2.44 2.85
C ASP A 5 16.50 3.70 3.64
N VAL A 6 15.38 4.33 3.28
CA VAL A 6 14.88 5.55 3.94
C VAL A 6 13.57 5.23 4.66
N ARG A 7 13.48 5.56 5.95
CA ARG A 7 12.28 5.32 6.77
C ARG A 7 11.59 6.62 7.18
N TYR A 8 10.27 6.65 7.08
CA TYR A 8 9.39 7.73 7.52
C TYR A 8 8.43 7.18 8.57
N LEU A 9 8.41 7.81 9.75
CA LEU A 9 7.52 7.42 10.84
C LEU A 9 6.72 8.63 11.32
N TYR A 10 5.40 8.50 11.29
CA TYR A 10 4.46 9.46 11.88
C TYR A 10 3.61 8.75 12.92
N ARG A 11 3.57 9.27 14.15
CA ARG A 11 2.72 8.78 15.24
C ARG A 11 1.94 9.93 15.87
N GLY A 12 0.63 9.78 15.99
CA GLY A 12 -0.21 10.72 16.72
C GLY A 12 -0.12 10.50 18.23
N TYR A 13 -0.28 11.56 19.03
CA TYR A 13 -0.29 11.45 20.50
C TYR A 13 -1.51 10.62 20.97
N GLY A 14 -1.28 9.51 21.68
CA GLY A 14 -2.33 8.61 22.19
C GLY A 14 -2.64 7.36 21.33
N ASP A 15 -1.86 7.09 20.29
CA ASP A 15 -1.76 5.86 19.46
C ASP A 15 -3.07 5.15 19.07
N VAL A 16 -3.84 5.83 18.22
CA VAL A 16 -4.79 5.16 17.30
C VAL A 16 -4.41 5.42 15.83
N HIS A 17 -3.52 6.38 15.54
CA HIS A 17 -3.09 6.77 14.20
C HIS A 17 -1.56 6.68 14.02
N TYR A 18 -1.09 5.93 13.02
CA TYR A 18 0.29 5.94 12.59
C TYR A 18 0.46 5.73 11.09
N LEU A 19 1.60 6.18 10.57
CA LEU A 19 2.14 5.82 9.28
C LEU A 19 3.60 5.40 9.48
N ASP A 20 3.94 4.20 9.05
CA ASP A 20 5.33 3.72 8.96
C ASP A 20 5.59 3.35 7.50
N ALA A 21 6.63 3.93 6.92
CA ALA A 21 6.96 3.73 5.52
C ALA A 21 8.47 3.56 5.35
N VAL A 22 8.85 2.63 4.47
CA VAL A 22 10.23 2.38 4.09
C VAL A 22 10.32 2.38 2.57
N ILE A 23 11.29 3.13 2.05
CA ILE A 23 11.68 3.09 0.65
C ILE A 23 12.99 2.33 0.59
N ASP A 24 12.98 1.19 -0.09
CA ASP A 24 14.20 0.42 -0.27
C ASP A 24 15.12 1.06 -1.33
N SER A 25 16.35 0.58 -1.38
CA SER A 25 17.34 1.00 -2.38
C SER A 25 16.93 0.87 -3.87
N GLU A 26 15.87 0.12 -4.19
CA GLU A 26 15.32 -0.02 -5.55
C GLU A 26 14.18 0.99 -5.80
N GLY A 27 13.84 1.82 -4.81
CA GLY A 27 12.75 2.78 -4.86
C GLY A 27 11.38 2.13 -4.63
N THR A 28 11.32 0.95 -4.02
CA THR A 28 10.06 0.32 -3.64
C THR A 28 9.58 0.88 -2.31
N LEU A 29 8.43 1.54 -2.32
CA LEU A 29 7.74 2.01 -1.13
C LEU A 29 6.92 0.87 -0.51
N GLY A 30 7.31 0.40 0.66
CA GLY A 30 6.45 -0.38 1.57
C GLY A 30 5.93 0.49 2.70
N PHE A 31 4.69 0.28 3.12
CA PHE A 31 4.09 1.09 4.18
C PHE A 31 3.05 0.32 4.99
N ASP A 32 2.80 0.80 6.20
CA ASP A 32 1.68 0.47 7.05
C ASP A 32 1.03 1.76 7.55
N ILE A 33 -0.28 1.88 7.38
CA ILE A 33 -1.06 3.05 7.78
C ILE A 33 -2.22 2.57 8.62
N ARG A 34 -2.25 3.06 9.86
CA ARG A 34 -3.41 2.94 10.73
C ARG A 34 -3.98 4.33 10.95
N ALA A 35 -5.22 4.54 10.57
CA ALA A 35 -5.98 5.73 10.95
C ALA A 35 -6.95 5.33 12.07
N GLY A 36 -6.84 5.95 13.22
CA GLY A 36 -7.76 5.78 14.32
C GLY A 36 -9.08 6.52 14.13
N GLY A 37 -10.05 6.22 14.99
CA GLY A 37 -11.34 6.90 15.01
C GLY A 37 -12.37 6.34 14.03
N ASN A 38 -13.59 6.84 14.19
CA ASN A 38 -14.84 6.38 13.56
C ASN A 38 -14.68 6.12 12.04
N SER A 39 -15.31 5.07 11.52
CA SER A 39 -15.24 4.65 10.11
C SER A 39 -15.71 5.74 9.12
N ALA A 40 -16.41 6.76 9.61
CA ALA A 40 -16.80 7.96 8.85
C ALA A 40 -15.62 8.89 8.51
N THR A 41 -14.47 8.77 9.18
CA THR A 41 -13.26 9.61 9.00
C THR A 41 -12.11 8.89 8.28
N LEU A 42 -12.40 7.81 7.53
CA LEU A 42 -11.45 7.08 6.65
C LEU A 42 -10.64 7.96 5.69
N SER A 43 -11.02 9.24 5.52
CA SER A 43 -10.21 10.31 4.92
C SER A 43 -8.78 10.33 5.45
N GLY A 44 -8.57 10.07 6.75
CA GLY A 44 -7.24 10.20 7.39
C GLY A 44 -6.19 9.26 6.81
N GLY A 45 -6.53 8.01 6.48
CA GLY A 45 -5.57 7.06 5.89
C GLY A 45 -5.12 7.49 4.49
N LYS A 46 -6.06 8.00 3.69
CA LYS A 46 -5.79 8.54 2.35
C LYS A 46 -4.95 9.81 2.45
N ASP A 47 -5.31 10.75 3.33
CA ASP A 47 -4.58 12.00 3.51
C ASP A 47 -3.15 11.76 4.01
N MET A 48 -2.95 10.80 4.92
CA MET A 48 -1.62 10.38 5.36
C MET A 48 -0.79 9.80 4.21
N PHE A 49 -1.37 8.93 3.38
CA PHE A 49 -0.69 8.39 2.20
C PHE A 49 -0.33 9.48 1.19
N TYR A 50 -1.26 10.39 0.89
CA TYR A 50 -1.02 11.49 -0.03
C TYR A 50 0.01 12.47 0.50
N GLY A 51 -0.03 12.77 1.81
CA GLY A 51 0.97 13.57 2.51
C GLY A 51 2.36 12.96 2.42
N LEU A 52 2.49 11.64 2.64
CA LEU A 52 3.73 10.91 2.44
C LEU A 52 4.24 11.03 1.01
N MET A 53 3.42 10.72 0.01
CA MET A 53 3.83 10.78 -1.41
C MET A 53 4.28 12.19 -1.82
N ASN A 54 3.61 13.23 -1.31
CA ASN A 54 4.02 14.61 -1.53
C ASN A 54 5.35 14.94 -0.84
N ARG A 55 5.54 14.48 0.40
CA ARG A 55 6.79 14.67 1.14
C ARG A 55 7.96 14.00 0.43
N LEU A 56 7.80 12.75 0.00
CA LEU A 56 8.81 12.01 -0.76
C LEU A 56 9.23 12.77 -2.02
N LYS A 57 8.27 13.32 -2.75
CA LYS A 57 8.54 14.16 -3.93
C LYS A 57 9.34 15.43 -3.56
N GLN A 58 9.01 16.10 -2.47
CA GLN A 58 9.72 17.30 -2.00
C GLN A 58 11.16 16.98 -1.59
N ASP A 59 11.36 15.82 -0.95
CA ASP A 59 12.68 15.35 -0.52
C ASP A 59 13.52 14.77 -1.67
N GLY A 60 13.01 14.79 -2.91
CA GLY A 60 13.69 14.24 -4.08
C GLY A 60 13.79 12.71 -4.06
N VAL A 61 13.00 12.03 -3.23
CA VAL A 61 12.99 10.57 -3.14
C VAL A 61 12.15 9.99 -4.28
N GLN A 62 12.79 9.19 -5.11
CA GLN A 62 12.13 8.51 -6.23
C GLN A 62 11.43 7.24 -5.75
N VAL A 63 10.10 7.19 -5.94
CA VAL A 63 9.29 5.98 -5.73
C VAL A 63 9.03 5.32 -7.08
N ASN A 64 9.71 4.22 -7.33
CA ASN A 64 9.59 3.44 -8.56
C ASN A 64 8.39 2.49 -8.51
N GLN A 65 8.11 1.93 -7.33
CA GLN A 65 7.03 0.97 -7.10
C GLN A 65 6.40 1.17 -5.73
N ILE A 66 5.15 0.74 -5.60
CA ILE A 66 4.44 0.66 -4.31
C ILE A 66 4.20 -0.81 -4.01
N ARG A 67 4.60 -1.29 -2.83
CA ARG A 67 4.36 -2.66 -2.39
C ARG A 67 3.29 -2.71 -1.30
N GLY A 68 2.22 -3.45 -1.58
CA GLY A 68 1.31 -3.94 -0.54
C GLY A 68 1.81 -5.25 0.06
N THR A 69 1.71 -5.40 1.37
CA THR A 69 1.91 -6.68 2.09
C THR A 69 0.70 -6.89 2.98
N TRP A 70 -0.06 -7.95 2.69
CA TRP A 70 -1.39 -8.17 3.27
C TRP A 70 -1.41 -9.56 3.90
N LEU A 71 -1.65 -9.62 5.20
CA LEU A 71 -1.62 -10.87 5.95
C LEU A 71 -3.04 -11.32 6.30
N ASP A 72 -3.22 -12.62 6.45
CA ASP A 72 -4.44 -13.18 7.02
C ASP A 72 -4.48 -12.98 8.54
N GLY A 73 -5.67 -12.69 9.08
CA GLY A 73 -5.89 -12.58 10.53
C GLY A 73 -5.37 -11.31 11.22
N ASP A 74 -4.77 -10.36 10.49
CA ASP A 74 -4.30 -9.07 11.05
C ASP A 74 -5.35 -7.94 10.93
N GLY A 75 -6.53 -8.22 10.36
CA GLY A 75 -7.56 -7.24 10.05
C GLY A 75 -7.28 -6.41 8.78
N SER A 76 -6.40 -6.89 7.89
CA SER A 76 -6.10 -6.24 6.61
C SER A 76 -7.30 -6.27 5.68
N VAL A 77 -7.95 -5.12 5.56
CA VAL A 77 -9.02 -4.87 4.57
C VAL A 77 -8.55 -5.20 3.15
N ASN A 78 -7.25 -5.02 2.85
CA ASN A 78 -6.71 -5.39 1.55
C ASN A 78 -6.68 -6.90 1.33
N TYR A 79 -6.27 -7.68 2.34
CA TYR A 79 -6.27 -9.15 2.26
C TYR A 79 -7.69 -9.66 2.08
N GLU A 80 -8.63 -9.22 2.92
CA GLU A 80 -10.04 -9.63 2.87
C GLU A 80 -10.68 -9.30 1.51
N THR A 81 -10.49 -8.06 1.04
CA THR A 81 -11.01 -7.62 -0.27
C THR A 81 -10.41 -8.45 -1.40
N TYR A 82 -9.09 -8.66 -1.39
CA TYR A 82 -8.41 -9.44 -2.42
C TYR A 82 -8.94 -10.88 -2.45
N ARG A 83 -9.00 -11.56 -1.29
CA ARG A 83 -9.48 -12.94 -1.18
C ARG A 83 -10.92 -13.08 -1.65
N GLN A 84 -11.80 -12.17 -1.22
CA GLN A 84 -13.20 -12.17 -1.64
C GLN A 84 -13.33 -12.07 -3.18
N LEU A 85 -12.55 -11.19 -3.79
CA LEU A 85 -12.59 -10.96 -5.23
C LEU A 85 -11.96 -12.09 -6.05
N THR A 86 -10.98 -12.82 -5.50
CA THR A 86 -10.34 -13.95 -6.20
C THR A 86 -11.03 -15.30 -6.00
N SER A 87 -11.86 -15.46 -4.97
CA SER A 87 -12.50 -16.75 -4.61
C SER A 87 -14.03 -16.76 -4.69
N GLY A 88 -14.66 -15.60 -4.96
CA GLY A 88 -16.11 -15.49 -5.08
C GLY A 88 -16.72 -16.16 -6.31
N ALA A 89 -18.04 -16.06 -6.46
CA ALA A 89 -18.80 -16.70 -7.55
C ALA A 89 -18.43 -16.21 -8.96
N ASN A 90 -17.93 -14.98 -9.08
CA ASN A 90 -17.39 -14.40 -10.31
C ASN A 90 -15.98 -13.88 -10.02
N PRO A 91 -14.96 -14.75 -10.00
CA PRO A 91 -13.63 -14.38 -9.56
C PRO A 91 -12.98 -13.42 -10.57
N LEU A 92 -12.39 -12.35 -10.04
CA LEU A 92 -11.51 -11.47 -10.80
C LEU A 92 -10.13 -12.11 -10.96
N THR A 93 -9.36 -11.66 -11.96
CA THR A 93 -7.94 -12.04 -12.00
C THR A 93 -7.21 -11.47 -10.79
N PRO A 94 -6.10 -12.09 -10.34
CA PRO A 94 -5.28 -11.56 -9.24
C PRO A 94 -4.93 -10.08 -9.39
N GLU A 95 -4.60 -9.62 -10.60
CA GLU A 95 -4.24 -8.22 -10.86
C GLU A 95 -5.45 -7.29 -10.72
N GLN A 96 -6.61 -7.70 -11.25
CA GLN A 96 -7.86 -6.93 -11.13
C GLN A 96 -8.31 -6.83 -9.66
N ALA A 97 -8.23 -7.94 -8.92
CA ALA A 97 -8.52 -7.98 -7.49
C ALA A 97 -7.53 -7.09 -6.71
N ALA A 98 -6.23 -7.19 -7.00
CA ALA A 98 -5.20 -6.37 -6.35
C ALA A 98 -5.44 -4.88 -6.55
N PHE A 99 -5.82 -4.46 -7.77
CA PHE A 99 -6.17 -3.07 -8.04
C PHE A 99 -7.52 -2.62 -7.46
N SER A 100 -8.35 -3.55 -7.00
CA SER A 100 -9.61 -3.25 -6.32
C SER A 100 -9.44 -3.05 -4.82
N THR A 101 -8.28 -3.44 -4.25
CA THR A 101 -7.92 -3.15 -2.85
C THR A 101 -7.66 -1.68 -2.60
N TRP A 102 -7.72 -1.24 -1.32
CA TRP A 102 -7.43 0.14 -0.95
C TRP A 102 -6.03 0.58 -1.40
N THR A 103 -5.01 -0.26 -1.19
CA THR A 103 -3.64 0.01 -1.65
C THR A 103 -3.57 0.13 -3.16
N GLY A 104 -4.22 -0.77 -3.91
CA GLY A 104 -4.26 -0.73 -5.37
C GLY A 104 -4.93 0.54 -5.92
N GLN A 105 -6.00 1.00 -5.27
CA GLN A 105 -6.67 2.26 -5.62
C GLN A 105 -5.79 3.48 -5.34
N GLN A 106 -5.07 3.51 -4.21
CA GLN A 106 -4.12 4.59 -3.93
C GLN A 106 -2.98 4.59 -4.95
N ALA A 107 -2.42 3.42 -5.27
CA ALA A 107 -1.37 3.27 -6.27
C ALA A 107 -1.81 3.81 -7.65
N LYS A 108 -3.01 3.44 -8.11
CA LYS A 108 -3.60 4.00 -9.34
C LYS A 108 -3.72 5.52 -9.30
N GLY A 109 -4.13 6.08 -8.16
CA GLY A 109 -4.24 7.52 -7.96
C GLY A 109 -2.94 8.30 -8.18
N PHE A 110 -1.78 7.63 -8.06
CA PHE A 110 -0.46 8.18 -8.33
C PHE A 110 0.19 7.68 -9.65
N GLY A 111 -0.61 7.04 -10.52
CA GLY A 111 -0.17 6.59 -11.85
C GLY A 111 0.54 5.23 -11.87
N TYR A 112 0.52 4.47 -10.78
CA TYR A 112 1.01 3.09 -10.74
C TYR A 112 -0.09 2.15 -11.21
N THR A 113 -0.18 1.95 -12.53
CA THR A 113 -1.30 1.25 -13.20
C THR A 113 -0.97 -0.17 -13.66
N GLN A 114 0.21 -0.70 -13.32
CA GLN A 114 0.61 -2.08 -13.63
C GLN A 114 0.93 -2.88 -12.36
N VAL A 115 0.54 -4.17 -12.33
CA VAL A 115 1.07 -5.11 -11.35
C VAL A 115 2.39 -5.66 -11.91
N VAL A 116 3.50 -5.31 -11.29
CA VAL A 116 4.84 -5.76 -11.71
C VAL A 116 5.16 -7.14 -11.16
N LYS A 117 4.69 -7.41 -9.95
CA LYS A 117 4.90 -8.69 -9.26
C LYS A 117 3.73 -8.94 -8.31
N LEU A 118 3.29 -10.19 -8.27
CA LEU A 118 2.31 -10.68 -7.32
C LEU A 118 2.79 -12.01 -6.75
N GLN A 119 2.77 -12.12 -5.43
CA GLN A 119 3.11 -13.34 -4.71
C GLN A 119 1.99 -13.64 -3.73
N ASP A 120 1.39 -14.82 -3.88
CA ASP A 120 0.28 -15.27 -3.06
C ASP A 120 0.68 -16.59 -2.40
N TYR A 121 0.84 -16.56 -1.08
CA TYR A 121 1.23 -17.70 -0.25
C TYR A 121 0.06 -18.22 0.61
N GLY A 122 -1.19 -17.89 0.26
CA GLY A 122 -2.36 -18.22 1.06
C GLY A 122 -2.53 -17.28 2.25
N VAL A 123 -1.62 -17.27 3.21
CA VAL A 123 -1.73 -16.41 4.42
C VAL A 123 -1.04 -15.05 4.28
N ASP A 124 -0.27 -14.87 3.21
CA ASP A 124 0.51 -13.66 2.91
C ASP A 124 0.37 -13.36 1.42
N VAL A 125 -0.10 -12.16 1.09
CA VAL A 125 -0.21 -11.65 -0.28
C VAL A 125 0.66 -10.40 -0.41
N LYS A 126 1.59 -10.42 -1.36
CA LYS A 126 2.43 -9.27 -1.70
C LYS A 126 2.23 -8.86 -3.13
N VAL A 127 1.98 -7.58 -3.34
CA VAL A 127 1.74 -7.02 -4.67
C VAL A 127 2.60 -5.78 -4.86
N TRP A 128 3.31 -5.71 -5.99
CA TRP A 128 4.09 -4.55 -6.42
C TRP A 128 3.36 -3.85 -7.55
N PHE A 129 2.99 -2.61 -7.33
CA PHE A 129 2.37 -1.72 -8.30
C PHE A 129 3.44 -0.81 -8.91
N GLY A 130 3.56 -0.83 -10.24
CA GLY A 130 4.51 -0.04 -11.02
C GLY A 130 3.81 0.92 -11.98
N LYS A 131 4.59 1.88 -12.48
CA LYS A 131 4.14 2.77 -13.58
C LYS A 131 4.21 2.03 -14.92
N PRO A 132 3.38 2.41 -15.91
CA PRO A 132 3.51 1.91 -17.26
C PRO A 132 4.87 2.33 -17.84
N ASN A 133 5.51 1.41 -18.55
CA ASN A 133 6.71 1.66 -19.35
C ASN A 133 6.43 2.54 -20.57
#